data_AF-A0A349YLG5-F1
#
_entry.id   AF-A0A349YLG5-F1
#
_cell.length_a   1.000
_cell.length_b   1.000
_cell.length_c   1.000
_cell.angle_alpha   90.00
_cell.angle_beta   90.00
_cell.angle_gamma   90.00
#
_symmetry.space_group_name_H-M   'P 1'
#
loop_
_entity.id
_entity.type
_entity.pdbx_description
1 polymer ?
#
loop_
_entity_poly.entity_id
_entity_poly.type
_entity_poly.pdbx_seq_one_letter_code
_entity_poly.pdbx_strand_id
1 'polypeptide(L)'
;LIPSAITYGDALNDSELKNGKMKLSESDSTEVPGTFTWKDGNIHPTVADSQKTEYTILFTPTDQMNHESVELKSTLYVMPAPNAPNLPGRVRNVSNSVTKVGDVTLPADWAWKSSDRESELEIGVTITATAEYTGADKGNYSTESVTVSITRDGCEHVPGDIFFTGSGEHAPTCTVDGLGHRECDICHKLIESDVIVKAAHKFSTAWTIDVNATTTSEGSKSHHCTVCDAKTDITAIPRIPASGGENSGNESGNIDDTANISTDSTQNNTETSTGVTDVVILPAISIPNPKTIAVLPEIKLTVPAHEQSSRRTAIAALINDEIPAQPFLQNKDGKKGWEVITSELADTEAGTTLAVDMNGASVVPGDIFEEIRGKDITIEFDLGNGIIWKVNGQSVQTDNIGNIDFAVKFGEDANDTIPVKVINNFTGERMYTNLSLAYDGPFGFDAVLTVNMGSDNTGLFANLFYYNEGTGELEFICAGEVGEDGNVELTFNHASEYTIVIDSQSMEQAAADTVLENESDDSTPATDGVDDIDQSVTPTTVNESSTSYTWVIFLAVAAIAVVGIVLIIKRRKK
;
A
#
# COMPACT_ATOMS: atom_id res chain seq x y z
N LEU A 1 38.34 5.36 -35.84
CA LEU A 1 36.93 5.57 -35.47
C LEU A 1 36.47 4.34 -34.71
N ILE A 2 35.80 4.53 -33.57
CA ILE A 2 35.28 3.47 -32.72
C ILE A 2 33.92 3.96 -32.22
N PRO A 3 32.79 3.35 -32.62
CA PRO A 3 31.49 3.62 -32.03
C PRO A 3 31.45 3.26 -30.53
N SER A 4 30.68 3.98 -29.72
CA SER A 4 30.30 3.49 -28.39
C SER A 4 29.31 2.33 -28.49
N ALA A 5 29.20 1.54 -27.42
CA ALA A 5 28.06 0.66 -27.26
C ALA A 5 26.77 1.47 -27.09
N ILE A 6 25.65 0.85 -27.44
CA ILE A 6 24.28 1.32 -27.17
C ILE A 6 23.45 0.18 -26.59
N THR A 7 22.29 0.50 -26.04
CA THR A 7 21.29 -0.44 -25.54
C THR A 7 20.20 -0.67 -26.60
N TYR A 8 19.51 -1.81 -26.56
CA TYR A 8 18.33 -2.01 -27.39
C TYR A 8 17.24 -0.99 -27.06
N GLY A 9 16.74 -0.31 -28.10
CA GLY A 9 15.84 0.84 -28.00
C GLY A 9 16.50 2.13 -28.46
N ASP A 10 17.81 2.29 -28.22
CA ASP A 10 18.60 3.44 -28.66
C ASP A 10 18.70 3.51 -30.20
N ALA A 11 18.92 4.72 -30.73
CA ALA A 11 19.21 4.93 -32.14
C ALA A 11 20.72 4.90 -32.40
N LEU A 12 21.13 4.75 -33.67
CA LEU A 12 22.55 4.88 -34.05
C LEU A 12 23.14 6.22 -33.63
N ASN A 13 22.37 7.31 -33.67
CA ASN A 13 22.83 8.65 -33.23
C ASN A 13 23.32 8.71 -31.78
N ASP A 14 22.85 7.81 -30.91
CA ASP A 14 23.27 7.72 -29.51
C ASP A 14 24.63 7.00 -29.36
N SER A 15 25.11 6.36 -30.43
CA SER A 15 26.45 5.77 -30.51
C SER A 15 27.52 6.82 -30.89
N GLU A 16 28.24 7.33 -29.89
CA GLU A 16 29.29 8.33 -30.05
C GLU A 16 30.48 7.80 -30.89
N LEU A 17 30.76 8.47 -32.01
CA LEU A 17 31.79 8.08 -32.98
C LEU A 17 33.20 8.59 -32.59
N LYS A 18 33.83 7.92 -31.63
CA LYS A 18 35.10 8.34 -31.01
C LYS A 18 36.34 8.01 -31.87
N ASN A 19 37.43 8.74 -31.63
CA ASN A 19 38.75 8.50 -32.23
C ASN A 19 38.74 8.41 -33.78
N GLY A 20 38.00 9.30 -34.43
CA GLY A 20 37.97 9.47 -35.88
C GLY A 20 39.16 10.27 -36.41
N LYS A 21 39.74 9.83 -37.53
CA LYS A 21 40.74 10.57 -38.32
C LYS A 21 40.57 10.20 -39.79
N MET A 22 40.51 11.19 -40.68
CA MET A 22 40.51 10.99 -42.12
C MET A 22 41.85 11.45 -42.72
N LYS A 23 42.31 10.81 -43.78
CA LYS A 23 43.54 11.17 -44.50
C LYS A 23 43.23 11.67 -45.90
N LEU A 24 44.11 12.51 -46.46
CA LEU A 24 43.95 13.05 -47.80
C LEU A 24 44.03 11.96 -48.89
N SER A 25 44.85 10.91 -48.70
CA SER A 25 44.85 9.71 -49.55
C SER A 25 45.52 8.52 -48.85
N GLU A 26 45.62 7.37 -49.52
CA GLU A 26 46.39 6.22 -49.01
C GLU A 26 47.90 6.53 -48.88
N SER A 27 48.44 7.37 -49.78
CA SER A 27 49.85 7.73 -49.84
C SER A 27 50.20 9.03 -49.11
N ASP A 28 49.20 9.86 -48.79
CA ASP A 28 49.37 11.11 -48.04
C ASP A 28 48.72 11.01 -46.66
N SER A 29 49.56 11.01 -45.62
CA SER A 29 49.12 10.94 -44.22
C SER A 29 48.56 12.23 -43.65
N THR A 30 48.48 13.32 -44.44
CA THR A 30 47.89 14.60 -44.02
C THR A 30 46.44 14.38 -43.57
N GLU A 31 46.16 14.80 -42.34
CA GLU A 31 44.84 14.63 -41.72
C GLU A 31 43.86 15.69 -42.23
N VAL A 32 42.70 15.25 -42.72
CA VAL A 32 41.64 16.13 -43.22
C VAL A 32 40.69 16.45 -42.07
N PRO A 33 40.53 17.72 -41.65
CA PRO A 33 39.55 18.11 -40.64
C PRO A 33 38.13 17.89 -41.14
N GLY A 34 37.25 17.42 -40.24
CA GLY A 34 35.85 17.15 -40.55
C GLY A 34 35.14 16.44 -39.39
N THR A 35 33.86 16.14 -39.59
CA THR A 35 33.01 15.41 -38.63
C THR A 35 32.68 14.00 -39.13
N PHE A 36 32.36 13.11 -38.21
CA PHE A 36 31.82 11.78 -38.50
C PHE A 36 30.40 11.71 -37.94
N THR A 37 29.42 11.29 -38.74
CA THR A 37 28.03 11.09 -38.33
C THR A 37 27.50 9.78 -38.89
N TRP A 38 26.52 9.16 -38.23
CA TRP A 38 25.77 8.08 -38.86
C TRP A 38 24.93 8.64 -40.01
N LYS A 39 24.96 7.97 -41.16
CA LYS A 39 24.22 8.42 -42.36
C LYS A 39 22.70 8.27 -42.17
N ASP A 40 22.30 7.14 -41.60
CA ASP A 40 20.91 6.76 -41.34
C ASP A 40 20.70 6.69 -39.82
N GLY A 41 21.03 7.78 -39.11
CA GLY A 41 21.20 7.81 -37.66
C GLY A 41 19.98 7.47 -36.79
N ASN A 42 18.78 7.43 -37.38
CA ASN A 42 17.52 7.06 -36.71
C ASN A 42 17.16 5.57 -36.90
N ILE A 43 18.10 4.74 -37.35
CA ILE A 43 17.96 3.28 -37.25
C ILE A 43 18.16 2.87 -35.79
N HIS A 44 17.31 1.97 -35.30
CA HIS A 44 17.41 1.33 -33.98
C HIS A 44 17.90 -0.12 -34.17
N PRO A 45 19.17 -0.45 -33.88
CA PRO A 45 19.71 -1.80 -34.02
C PRO A 45 19.10 -2.82 -33.04
N THR A 46 19.09 -4.10 -33.43
CA THR A 46 18.72 -5.20 -32.53
C THR A 46 19.95 -5.81 -31.86
N VAL A 47 19.78 -6.55 -30.76
CA VAL A 47 20.85 -7.36 -30.16
C VAL A 47 21.35 -8.43 -31.14
N ALA A 48 20.50 -8.89 -32.06
CA ALA A 48 20.91 -9.78 -33.14
C ALA A 48 21.91 -9.13 -34.13
N ASP A 49 21.86 -7.82 -34.33
CA ASP A 49 22.81 -7.05 -35.17
C ASP A 49 24.19 -6.85 -34.52
N SER A 50 24.28 -6.96 -33.19
CA SER A 50 25.46 -6.64 -32.38
C SER A 50 26.75 -7.27 -32.95
N GLN A 51 27.73 -6.41 -33.27
CA GLN A 51 29.01 -6.69 -33.93
C GLN A 51 28.95 -7.36 -35.33
N LYS A 52 27.77 -7.52 -35.94
CA LYS A 52 27.56 -8.23 -37.22
C LYS A 52 27.10 -7.31 -38.34
N THR A 53 26.13 -6.44 -38.09
CA THR A 53 25.52 -5.60 -39.12
C THR A 53 26.35 -4.34 -39.32
N GLU A 54 26.78 -4.11 -40.57
CA GLU A 54 27.53 -2.92 -40.94
C GLU A 54 26.59 -1.74 -41.21
N TYR A 55 26.75 -0.66 -40.45
CA TYR A 55 26.03 0.59 -40.64
C TYR A 55 26.95 1.65 -41.29
N THR A 56 26.35 2.58 -42.03
CA THR A 56 27.09 3.59 -42.81
C THR A 56 27.34 4.85 -42.01
N ILE A 57 28.60 5.26 -41.96
CA ILE A 57 29.08 6.51 -41.36
C ILE A 57 29.51 7.45 -42.50
N LEU A 58 29.02 8.68 -42.44
CA LEU A 58 29.41 9.77 -43.33
C LEU A 58 30.51 10.58 -42.66
N PHE A 59 31.67 10.68 -43.30
CA PHE A 59 32.66 11.71 -42.98
C PHE A 59 32.38 12.95 -43.83
N THR A 60 32.27 14.11 -43.17
CA THR A 60 32.08 15.41 -43.83
C THR A 60 33.28 16.32 -43.56
N PRO A 61 34.11 16.64 -44.58
CA PRO A 61 35.22 17.58 -44.45
C PRO A 61 34.75 18.97 -44.00
N THR A 62 35.60 19.68 -43.24
CA THR A 62 35.38 21.10 -42.91
C THR A 62 35.56 22.00 -44.13
N ASP A 63 36.44 21.63 -45.06
CA ASP A 63 36.59 22.29 -46.37
C ASP A 63 35.86 21.49 -47.45
N GLN A 64 34.58 21.81 -47.65
CA GLN A 64 33.72 21.19 -48.66
C GLN A 64 33.92 21.76 -50.09
N MET A 65 34.85 22.71 -50.30
CA MET A 65 35.19 23.19 -51.65
C MET A 65 36.36 22.43 -52.25
N ASN A 66 37.30 21.95 -51.42
CA ASN A 66 38.48 21.21 -51.86
C ASN A 66 38.38 19.69 -51.59
N HIS A 67 37.42 19.23 -50.76
CA HIS A 67 37.26 17.83 -50.39
C HIS A 67 35.79 17.38 -50.44
N GLU A 68 35.56 16.16 -50.96
CA GLU A 68 34.24 15.52 -50.99
C GLU A 68 34.00 14.71 -49.71
N SER A 69 32.72 14.55 -49.31
CA SER A 69 32.35 13.66 -48.20
C SER A 69 32.54 12.19 -48.57
N VAL A 70 32.93 11.38 -47.59
CA VAL A 70 33.27 9.96 -47.78
C VAL A 70 32.39 9.08 -46.90
N GLU A 71 31.80 8.05 -47.48
CA GLU A 71 31.06 7.01 -46.75
C GLU A 71 32.01 5.85 -46.37
N LEU A 72 31.96 5.46 -45.10
CA LEU A 72 32.67 4.31 -44.55
C LEU A 72 31.69 3.45 -43.74
N LYS A 73 32.08 2.22 -43.42
CA LYS A 73 31.25 1.27 -42.67
C LYS A 73 31.84 0.96 -41.30
N SER A 74 30.97 0.66 -40.34
CA SER A 74 31.37 0.13 -39.04
C SER A 74 30.27 -0.76 -38.43
N THR A 75 30.66 -1.62 -37.51
CA THR A 75 29.72 -2.34 -36.62
C THR A 75 29.83 -1.73 -35.21
N LEU A 76 28.77 -1.83 -34.42
CA LEU A 76 28.75 -1.40 -33.02
C LEU A 76 28.33 -2.55 -32.10
N TYR A 77 28.48 -2.36 -30.79
CA TYR A 77 27.96 -3.28 -29.79
C TYR A 77 26.58 -2.81 -29.33
N VAL A 78 25.58 -3.65 -29.54
CA VAL A 78 24.22 -3.48 -29.04
C VAL A 78 24.07 -4.39 -27.83
N MET A 79 23.72 -3.80 -26.69
CA MET A 79 23.45 -4.48 -25.42
C MET A 79 21.95 -4.78 -25.30
N PRO A 80 21.54 -5.90 -24.67
CA PRO A 80 20.13 -6.11 -24.39
C PRO A 80 19.60 -5.08 -23.39
N ALA A 81 18.35 -4.64 -23.60
CA ALA A 81 17.64 -3.85 -22.62
C ALA A 81 17.38 -4.70 -21.35
N PRO A 82 17.21 -4.09 -20.15
CA PRO A 82 17.09 -4.86 -18.92
C PRO A 82 15.83 -5.73 -18.89
N ASN A 83 14.66 -5.16 -19.20
CA ASN A 83 13.36 -5.81 -19.05
C ASN A 83 12.54 -5.71 -20.35
N ALA A 84 11.84 -6.78 -20.71
CA ALA A 84 10.83 -6.74 -21.77
C ALA A 84 9.58 -5.95 -21.32
N PRO A 85 8.85 -5.27 -22.24
CA PRO A 85 7.66 -4.48 -21.93
C PRO A 85 6.57 -5.24 -21.17
N ASN A 86 5.78 -4.51 -20.37
CA ASN A 86 4.67 -5.05 -19.57
C ASN A 86 5.09 -6.20 -18.62
N LEU A 87 6.32 -6.17 -18.09
CA LEU A 87 6.89 -7.23 -17.24
C LEU A 87 5.93 -7.63 -16.11
N PRO A 88 5.48 -8.91 -16.01
CA PRO A 88 4.59 -9.34 -14.95
C PRO A 88 5.22 -9.16 -13.57
N GLY A 89 4.46 -8.58 -12.64
CA GLY A 89 4.77 -8.65 -11.21
C GLY A 89 4.94 -10.10 -10.76
N ARG A 90 5.84 -10.32 -9.79
CA ARG A 90 6.29 -11.65 -9.37
C ARG A 90 5.34 -12.29 -8.34
N VAL A 91 4.33 -11.56 -7.83
CA VAL A 91 3.18 -12.08 -7.07
C VAL A 91 1.86 -11.80 -7.79
N ARG A 92 0.98 -12.80 -7.78
CA ARG A 92 -0.43 -12.69 -8.18
C ARG A 92 -1.34 -13.40 -7.18
N ASN A 93 -2.00 -12.62 -6.33
CA ASN A 93 -3.19 -13.09 -5.62
C ASN A 93 -4.37 -13.11 -6.61
N VAL A 94 -5.09 -14.23 -6.68
CA VAL A 94 -6.17 -14.46 -7.66
C VAL A 94 -7.45 -14.92 -6.98
N SER A 95 -8.60 -14.51 -7.51
CA SER A 95 -9.90 -14.80 -6.91
C SER A 95 -10.16 -16.30 -6.79
N ASN A 96 -10.98 -16.70 -5.81
CA ASN A 96 -11.27 -18.10 -5.53
C ASN A 96 -11.82 -18.89 -6.75
N SER A 97 -12.43 -18.22 -7.73
CA SER A 97 -12.91 -18.82 -8.99
C SER A 97 -11.80 -19.24 -9.96
N VAL A 98 -10.57 -18.75 -9.83
CA VAL A 98 -9.43 -19.12 -10.67
C VAL A 98 -8.78 -20.39 -10.12
N THR A 99 -8.98 -21.52 -10.80
CA THR A 99 -8.56 -22.85 -10.32
C THR A 99 -7.21 -23.33 -10.86
N LYS A 100 -6.66 -22.67 -11.88
CA LYS A 100 -5.40 -23.04 -12.54
C LYS A 100 -4.56 -21.83 -12.93
N VAL A 101 -3.25 -22.04 -13.00
CA VAL A 101 -2.28 -21.06 -13.54
C VAL A 101 -2.69 -20.57 -14.93
N GLY A 102 -3.09 -21.47 -15.82
CA GLY A 102 -3.44 -21.16 -17.21
C GLY A 102 -4.64 -20.25 -17.42
N ASP A 103 -5.44 -20.01 -16.36
CA ASP A 103 -6.59 -19.10 -16.31
C ASP A 103 -6.24 -17.73 -15.68
N VAL A 104 -5.06 -17.60 -15.05
CA VAL A 104 -4.55 -16.32 -14.53
C VAL A 104 -4.19 -15.43 -15.73
N THR A 105 -4.77 -14.23 -15.78
CA THR A 105 -4.49 -13.28 -16.87
C THR A 105 -3.11 -12.63 -16.71
N LEU A 106 -2.33 -12.63 -17.78
CA LEU A 106 -1.04 -11.93 -17.88
C LEU A 106 -1.19 -10.61 -18.67
N PRO A 107 -0.22 -9.68 -18.53
CA PRO A 107 -0.11 -8.49 -19.38
C PRO A 107 0.09 -8.82 -20.87
N ALA A 108 0.01 -7.79 -21.72
CA ALA A 108 0.22 -7.93 -23.16
C ALA A 108 1.60 -8.52 -23.49
N ASP A 109 1.65 -9.38 -24.50
CA ASP A 109 2.84 -10.08 -24.99
C ASP A 109 3.53 -11.03 -23.98
N TRP A 110 2.90 -11.39 -22.86
CA TRP A 110 3.36 -12.44 -21.94
C TRP A 110 2.44 -13.66 -21.93
N ALA A 111 3.03 -14.86 -21.85
CA ALA A 111 2.29 -16.12 -21.79
C ALA A 111 2.86 -17.06 -20.71
N TRP A 112 1.98 -17.76 -20.01
CA TRP A 112 2.39 -18.84 -19.11
C TRP A 112 3.07 -19.97 -19.89
N LYS A 113 4.24 -20.36 -19.42
CA LYS A 113 5.00 -21.51 -19.92
C LYS A 113 4.14 -22.76 -19.94
N SER A 114 4.22 -23.50 -21.04
CA SER A 114 3.29 -24.59 -21.36
C SER A 114 3.27 -25.75 -20.35
N SER A 115 4.36 -25.97 -19.60
CA SER A 115 4.42 -26.94 -18.51
C SER A 115 3.61 -26.53 -17.28
N ASP A 116 3.45 -25.22 -17.06
CA ASP A 116 3.02 -24.67 -15.77
C ASP A 116 1.51 -24.33 -15.81
N ARG A 117 0.94 -24.17 -17.02
CA ARG A 117 -0.47 -23.78 -17.26
C ARG A 117 -1.52 -24.70 -16.63
N GLU A 118 -1.26 -26.01 -16.59
CA GLU A 118 -2.22 -26.99 -16.06
C GLU A 118 -2.09 -27.21 -14.55
N SER A 119 -1.13 -26.55 -13.88
CA SER A 119 -0.98 -26.59 -12.42
C SER A 119 -2.22 -26.05 -11.74
N GLU A 120 -2.80 -26.86 -10.86
CA GLU A 120 -3.98 -26.52 -10.07
C GLU A 120 -3.58 -25.60 -8.91
N LEU A 121 -4.45 -24.64 -8.61
CA LEU A 121 -4.28 -23.68 -7.53
C LEU A 121 -5.12 -24.14 -6.33
N GLU A 122 -4.45 -24.68 -5.31
CA GLU A 122 -5.07 -24.96 -4.02
C GLU A 122 -5.33 -23.66 -3.24
N ILE A 123 -6.41 -23.64 -2.45
CA ILE A 123 -6.87 -22.43 -1.74
C ILE A 123 -5.89 -22.08 -0.62
N GLY A 124 -5.37 -20.85 -0.61
CA GLY A 124 -4.39 -20.37 0.36
C GLY A 124 -2.98 -20.99 0.20
N VAL A 125 -2.72 -21.70 -0.89
CA VAL A 125 -1.40 -22.27 -1.20
C VAL A 125 -0.76 -21.44 -2.31
N THR A 126 0.38 -20.82 -2.00
CA THR A 126 1.22 -20.15 -3.00
C THR A 126 2.02 -21.19 -3.77
N ILE A 127 1.92 -21.18 -5.10
CA ILE A 127 2.79 -21.95 -6.00
C ILE A 127 3.55 -21.01 -6.94
N THR A 128 4.63 -21.45 -7.56
CA THR A 128 5.35 -20.66 -8.57
C THR A 128 5.10 -21.19 -9.98
N ALA A 129 4.94 -20.27 -10.93
CA ALA A 129 4.79 -20.55 -12.36
C ALA A 129 5.64 -19.58 -13.20
N THR A 130 6.09 -20.03 -14.37
CA THR A 130 6.92 -19.22 -15.27
C THR A 130 6.05 -18.48 -16.29
N ALA A 131 6.10 -17.15 -16.31
CA ALA A 131 5.65 -16.36 -17.44
C ALA A 131 6.84 -16.11 -18.39
N GLU A 132 6.64 -16.38 -19.69
CA GLU A 132 7.63 -16.16 -20.74
C GLU A 132 7.15 -15.03 -21.66
N TYR A 133 8.08 -14.16 -22.07
CA TYR A 133 7.77 -13.10 -23.04
C TYR A 133 7.51 -13.71 -24.43
N THR A 134 6.65 -13.07 -25.22
CA THR A 134 6.22 -13.55 -26.54
C THR A 134 6.13 -12.45 -27.61
N GLY A 135 6.57 -11.23 -27.29
CA GLY A 135 6.62 -10.11 -28.22
C GLY A 135 7.52 -10.36 -29.44
N ALA A 136 7.31 -9.57 -30.50
CA ALA A 136 7.99 -9.75 -31.80
C ALA A 136 9.49 -9.41 -31.76
N ASP A 137 9.93 -8.69 -30.74
CA ASP A 137 11.28 -8.26 -30.41
C ASP A 137 11.96 -9.16 -29.35
N LYS A 138 11.39 -10.32 -29.03
CA LYS A 138 12.04 -11.34 -28.19
C LYS A 138 13.42 -11.72 -28.74
N GLY A 139 14.40 -11.83 -27.84
CA GLY A 139 15.83 -11.94 -28.10
C GLY A 139 16.60 -10.64 -27.91
N ASN A 140 15.94 -9.54 -27.50
CA ASN A 140 16.55 -8.23 -27.29
C ASN A 140 16.64 -7.79 -25.81
N TYR A 141 16.12 -8.57 -24.86
CA TYR A 141 16.10 -8.21 -23.45
C TYR A 141 16.87 -9.20 -22.58
N SER A 142 17.29 -8.74 -21.40
CA SER A 142 17.93 -9.60 -20.38
C SER A 142 16.88 -10.40 -19.61
N THR A 143 15.74 -9.78 -19.27
CA THR A 143 14.60 -10.41 -18.60
C THR A 143 13.46 -10.69 -19.57
N GLU A 144 13.42 -11.90 -20.13
CA GLU A 144 12.35 -12.40 -21.03
C GLU A 144 11.54 -13.57 -20.43
N SER A 145 11.76 -13.83 -19.14
CA SER A 145 11.14 -14.89 -18.35
C SER A 145 11.08 -14.43 -16.89
N VAL A 146 9.92 -14.52 -16.26
CA VAL A 146 9.73 -14.17 -14.85
C VAL A 146 8.99 -15.30 -14.12
N THR A 147 9.49 -15.65 -12.94
CA THR A 147 8.78 -16.56 -12.04
C THR A 147 7.77 -15.77 -11.23
N VAL A 148 6.51 -16.19 -11.27
CA VAL A 148 5.40 -15.58 -10.55
C VAL A 148 4.86 -16.55 -9.49
N SER A 149 4.87 -16.12 -8.24
CA SER A 149 4.17 -16.69 -7.10
C SER A 149 2.67 -16.40 -7.21
N ILE A 150 1.86 -17.43 -7.39
CA ILE A 150 0.41 -17.33 -7.53
C ILE A 150 -0.24 -17.92 -6.28
N THR A 151 -1.07 -17.12 -5.60
CA THR A 151 -1.88 -17.57 -4.46
C THR A 151 -3.36 -17.44 -4.82
N ARG A 152 -4.11 -18.54 -4.73
CA ARG A 152 -5.57 -18.50 -4.90
C ARG A 152 -6.24 -18.18 -3.57
N ASP A 153 -7.10 -17.16 -3.58
CA ASP A 153 -7.74 -16.61 -2.39
C ASP A 153 -8.70 -17.60 -1.71
N GLY A 154 -8.90 -17.39 -0.40
CA GLY A 154 -9.88 -18.08 0.42
C GLY A 154 -11.32 -17.82 0.00
N CYS A 155 -12.24 -18.58 0.59
CA CYS A 155 -13.61 -18.11 0.73
C CYS A 155 -13.70 -17.30 2.04
N GLU A 156 -14.08 -16.03 1.98
CA GLU A 156 -14.52 -15.32 3.18
C GLU A 156 -15.85 -15.90 3.67
N HIS A 157 -15.85 -16.44 4.88
CA HIS A 157 -17.01 -17.09 5.49
C HIS A 157 -17.83 -16.09 6.31
N VAL A 158 -18.49 -15.15 5.64
CA VAL A 158 -19.50 -14.30 6.30
C VAL A 158 -20.72 -15.14 6.72
N PRO A 159 -21.32 -14.94 7.91
CA PRO A 159 -22.45 -15.75 8.36
C PRO A 159 -23.74 -15.46 7.55
N GLY A 160 -24.01 -16.30 6.55
CA GLY A 160 -25.18 -16.20 5.66
C GLY A 160 -26.49 -16.74 6.25
N ASP A 161 -27.37 -17.21 5.36
CA ASP A 161 -28.63 -17.88 5.69
C ASP A 161 -28.40 -19.17 6.50
N ILE A 162 -29.41 -19.55 7.28
CA ILE A 162 -29.39 -20.75 8.13
C ILE A 162 -30.14 -21.88 7.42
N PHE A 163 -29.44 -22.97 7.16
CA PHE A 163 -29.96 -24.19 6.56
C PHE A 163 -30.47 -25.15 7.65
N PHE A 164 -31.44 -25.97 7.30
CA PHE A 164 -32.08 -26.95 8.20
C PHE A 164 -32.12 -28.35 7.55
N THR A 165 -31.04 -28.71 6.86
CA THR A 165 -30.92 -29.89 5.98
C THR A 165 -30.06 -31.00 6.57
N GLY A 166 -29.35 -30.74 7.67
CA GLY A 166 -28.48 -31.69 8.36
C GLY A 166 -29.22 -32.75 9.19
N SER A 167 -28.46 -33.75 9.65
CA SER A 167 -29.00 -34.93 10.32
C SER A 167 -29.50 -34.66 11.75
N GLY A 168 -30.77 -34.28 11.88
CA GLY A 168 -31.42 -33.94 13.16
C GLY A 168 -31.89 -32.48 13.23
N GLU A 169 -31.54 -31.69 12.22
CA GLU A 169 -31.95 -30.30 12.05
C GLU A 169 -33.44 -30.18 11.73
N HIS A 170 -33.99 -29.01 12.03
CA HIS A 170 -35.38 -28.67 11.77
C HIS A 170 -35.57 -27.15 11.84
N ALA A 171 -36.37 -26.62 10.91
CA ALA A 171 -36.76 -25.21 10.91
C ALA A 171 -37.59 -24.85 12.17
N PRO A 172 -37.50 -23.61 12.68
CA PRO A 172 -38.28 -23.18 13.83
C PRO A 172 -39.78 -23.24 13.57
N THR A 173 -40.54 -23.55 14.60
CA THR A 173 -42.01 -23.54 14.60
C THR A 173 -42.54 -22.43 15.52
N CYS A 174 -43.85 -22.36 15.71
CA CYS A 174 -44.45 -21.39 16.65
C CYS A 174 -44.05 -21.64 18.12
N THR A 175 -43.71 -22.87 18.49
CA THR A 175 -43.52 -23.28 19.90
C THR A 175 -42.28 -24.15 20.15
N VAL A 176 -41.54 -24.52 19.11
CA VAL A 176 -40.28 -25.29 19.18
C VAL A 176 -39.22 -24.53 18.40
N ASP A 177 -38.09 -24.26 19.05
CA ASP A 177 -36.91 -23.65 18.43
C ASP A 177 -36.43 -24.51 17.25
N GLY A 178 -35.86 -23.87 16.24
CA GLY A 178 -35.16 -24.56 15.16
C GLY A 178 -33.70 -24.83 15.51
N LEU A 179 -33.16 -25.90 14.94
CA LEU A 179 -31.74 -26.27 14.99
C LEU A 179 -31.26 -26.39 13.55
N GLY A 180 -30.25 -25.61 13.16
CA GLY A 180 -29.70 -25.58 11.81
C GLY A 180 -28.19 -25.34 11.77
N HIS A 181 -27.66 -25.09 10.58
CA HIS A 181 -26.25 -24.76 10.35
C HIS A 181 -26.10 -23.65 9.31
N ARG A 182 -24.86 -23.16 9.13
CA ARG A 182 -24.45 -22.30 8.02
C ARG A 182 -23.35 -22.98 7.23
N GLU A 183 -23.50 -23.06 5.91
CA GLU A 183 -22.43 -23.44 4.98
C GLU A 183 -22.17 -22.32 3.97
N CYS A 184 -21.04 -22.40 3.27
CA CYS A 184 -20.67 -21.45 2.24
C CYS A 184 -21.24 -21.84 0.87
N ASP A 185 -22.08 -21.01 0.25
CA ASP A 185 -22.66 -21.26 -1.08
C ASP A 185 -21.63 -21.46 -2.21
N ILE A 186 -20.35 -21.11 -1.99
CA ILE A 186 -19.26 -21.20 -2.99
C ILE A 186 -18.46 -22.50 -2.84
N CYS A 187 -18.20 -22.96 -1.60
CA CYS A 187 -17.31 -24.10 -1.32
C CYS A 187 -17.92 -25.20 -0.44
N HIS A 188 -19.19 -25.06 -0.03
CA HIS A 188 -19.94 -25.95 0.85
C HIS A 188 -19.21 -26.34 2.15
N LYS A 189 -18.31 -25.47 2.62
CA LYS A 189 -17.66 -25.62 3.91
C LYS A 189 -18.61 -25.15 5.01
N LEU A 190 -18.78 -26.00 6.02
CA LEU A 190 -19.49 -25.68 7.26
C LEU A 190 -18.81 -24.47 7.95
N ILE A 191 -19.58 -23.39 8.14
CA ILE A 191 -19.17 -22.14 8.78
C ILE A 191 -19.50 -22.18 10.27
N GLU A 192 -20.73 -22.62 10.60
CA GLU A 192 -21.28 -22.63 11.96
C GLU A 192 -22.26 -23.81 12.07
N SER A 193 -22.18 -24.61 13.15
CA SER A 193 -23.11 -25.70 13.44
C SER A 193 -24.02 -25.36 14.63
N ASP A 194 -25.08 -26.15 14.80
CA ASP A 194 -25.94 -26.13 15.99
C ASP A 194 -26.60 -24.77 16.27
N VAL A 195 -26.88 -24.01 15.21
CA VAL A 195 -27.44 -22.66 15.25
C VAL A 195 -28.91 -22.74 15.70
N ILE A 196 -29.17 -22.27 16.93
CA ILE A 196 -30.50 -22.26 17.54
C ILE A 196 -31.29 -21.03 17.06
N VAL A 197 -32.31 -21.26 16.23
CA VAL A 197 -33.23 -20.21 15.78
C VAL A 197 -34.48 -20.22 16.66
N LYS A 198 -34.70 -19.15 17.44
CA LYS A 198 -35.78 -19.14 18.44
C LYS A 198 -37.18 -19.19 17.83
N ALA A 199 -38.06 -19.97 18.47
CA ALA A 199 -39.47 -20.08 18.13
C ALA A 199 -40.15 -18.70 18.17
N ALA A 200 -40.80 -18.33 17.07
CA ALA A 200 -41.44 -17.02 16.92
C ALA A 200 -42.84 -17.17 16.31
N HIS A 201 -43.80 -16.44 16.88
CA HIS A 201 -45.17 -16.39 16.37
C HIS A 201 -45.29 -15.31 15.29
N LYS A 202 -45.74 -15.69 14.09
CA LYS A 202 -46.06 -14.74 13.02
C LYS A 202 -47.49 -14.23 13.20
N PHE A 203 -47.66 -13.22 14.06
CA PHE A 203 -48.97 -12.60 14.28
C PHE A 203 -49.45 -11.79 13.06
N SER A 204 -50.73 -11.93 12.74
CA SER A 204 -51.41 -11.14 11.72
C SER A 204 -51.65 -9.71 12.22
N THR A 205 -51.34 -8.71 11.39
CA THR A 205 -51.67 -7.29 11.69
C THR A 205 -53.16 -6.96 11.54
N ALA A 206 -53.98 -7.90 11.09
CA ALA A 206 -55.44 -7.77 11.09
C ALA A 206 -56.01 -8.12 12.47
N TRP A 207 -56.97 -7.33 12.95
CA TRP A 207 -57.70 -7.59 14.19
C TRP A 207 -58.82 -8.60 13.96
N THR A 208 -58.80 -9.71 14.69
CA THR A 208 -59.91 -10.69 14.74
C THR A 208 -60.77 -10.38 15.97
N ILE A 209 -62.09 -10.34 15.81
CA ILE A 209 -63.03 -10.31 16.95
C ILE A 209 -63.17 -11.75 17.47
N ASP A 210 -62.70 -11.99 18.69
CA ASP A 210 -62.80 -13.30 19.35
C ASP A 210 -64.19 -13.51 19.96
N VAL A 211 -64.73 -12.47 20.57
CA VAL A 211 -66.03 -12.46 21.23
C VAL A 211 -66.73 -11.15 20.88
N ASN A 212 -67.93 -11.23 20.31
CA ASN A 212 -68.73 -10.05 20.02
C ASN A 212 -69.25 -9.44 21.33
N ALA A 213 -69.11 -8.12 21.48
CA ALA A 213 -69.71 -7.39 22.60
C ALA A 213 -71.24 -7.48 22.55
N THR A 214 -71.87 -7.51 23.72
CA THR A 214 -73.34 -7.53 23.88
C THR A 214 -73.78 -6.36 24.77
N THR A 215 -75.08 -6.22 25.04
CA THR A 215 -75.59 -5.21 25.99
C THR A 215 -75.29 -5.55 27.46
N THR A 216 -74.96 -6.81 27.76
CA THR A 216 -74.75 -7.33 29.12
C THR A 216 -73.31 -7.76 29.40
N SER A 217 -72.46 -7.86 28.38
CA SER A 217 -71.08 -8.36 28.49
C SER A 217 -70.19 -7.71 27.44
N GLU A 218 -68.94 -7.44 27.82
CA GLU A 218 -67.92 -6.97 26.89
C GLU A 218 -67.51 -8.08 25.91
N GLY A 219 -67.01 -7.66 24.75
CA GLY A 219 -66.38 -8.54 23.78
C GLY A 219 -64.86 -8.50 23.90
N SER A 220 -64.17 -9.16 22.98
CA SER A 220 -62.72 -9.08 22.84
C SER A 220 -62.29 -9.24 21.39
N LYS A 221 -61.13 -8.65 21.08
CA LYS A 221 -60.40 -8.83 19.83
C LYS A 221 -58.93 -9.06 20.11
N SER A 222 -58.22 -9.72 19.20
CA SER A 222 -56.77 -9.92 19.27
C SER A 222 -56.15 -9.97 17.89
N HIS A 223 -54.82 -9.94 17.85
CA HIS A 223 -54.06 -10.44 16.72
C HIS A 223 -53.83 -11.94 16.90
N HIS A 224 -53.97 -12.72 15.82
CA HIS A 224 -53.84 -14.19 15.81
C HIS A 224 -52.59 -14.59 15.03
N CYS A 225 -51.89 -15.65 15.44
CA CYS A 225 -50.79 -16.19 14.65
C CYS A 225 -51.32 -16.77 13.33
N THR A 226 -50.63 -16.51 12.21
CA THR A 226 -51.07 -17.00 10.88
C THR A 226 -50.83 -18.50 10.67
N VAL A 227 -50.40 -19.22 11.71
CA VAL A 227 -49.96 -20.62 11.65
C VAL A 227 -50.54 -21.47 12.80
N CYS A 228 -50.98 -20.87 13.92
CA CYS A 228 -51.55 -21.57 15.07
C CYS A 228 -52.53 -20.67 15.85
N ASP A 229 -53.30 -21.24 16.78
CA ASP A 229 -54.34 -20.52 17.55
C ASP A 229 -53.81 -19.55 18.63
N ALA A 230 -52.50 -19.26 18.64
CA ALA A 230 -51.88 -18.32 19.57
C ALA A 230 -52.31 -16.87 19.29
N LYS A 231 -52.42 -16.07 20.36
CA LYS A 231 -52.97 -14.71 20.31
C LYS A 231 -52.07 -13.71 21.03
N THR A 232 -51.99 -12.50 20.49
CA THR A 232 -51.37 -11.33 21.14
C THR A 232 -52.32 -10.13 21.12
N ASP A 233 -51.99 -9.12 21.92
CA ASP A 233 -52.64 -7.81 21.96
C ASP A 233 -54.15 -7.88 22.26
N ILE A 234 -54.53 -8.88 23.06
CA ILE A 234 -55.91 -9.17 23.45
C ILE A 234 -56.51 -7.94 24.13
N THR A 235 -57.49 -7.31 23.47
CA THR A 235 -58.09 -6.04 23.84
C THR A 235 -59.59 -6.21 24.01
N ALA A 236 -60.15 -5.70 25.11
CA ALA A 236 -61.59 -5.71 25.34
C ALA A 236 -62.35 -4.81 24.34
N ILE A 237 -63.55 -5.23 23.95
CA ILE A 237 -64.50 -4.42 23.18
C ILE A 237 -65.62 -4.01 24.14
N PRO A 238 -65.79 -2.71 24.45
CA PRO A 238 -66.82 -2.25 25.37
C PRO A 238 -68.23 -2.75 25.00
N ARG A 239 -69.04 -3.03 26.02
CA ARG A 239 -70.44 -3.46 25.87
C ARG A 239 -71.25 -2.49 24.99
N ILE A 240 -72.18 -3.03 24.22
CA ILE A 240 -73.09 -2.24 23.39
C ILE A 240 -74.05 -1.46 24.30
N PRO A 241 -74.22 -0.13 24.13
CA PRO A 241 -75.20 0.63 24.93
C PRO A 241 -76.63 0.18 24.60
N ALA A 242 -77.41 -0.16 25.63
CA ALA A 242 -78.82 -0.49 25.48
C ALA A 242 -79.62 0.77 25.11
N SER A 243 -80.33 0.74 23.98
CA SER A 243 -81.08 1.89 23.46
C SER A 243 -82.58 1.82 23.79
N GLY A 244 -83.11 2.91 24.34
CA GLY A 244 -84.52 3.10 24.69
C GLY A 244 -84.73 3.48 26.17
N GLY A 245 -85.20 4.68 26.51
CA GLY A 245 -85.47 5.83 25.65
C GLY A 245 -85.93 7.08 26.43
N GLU A 246 -85.71 8.26 25.82
CA GLU A 246 -86.31 9.58 26.11
C GLU A 246 -86.38 10.14 27.55
N ASN A 247 -85.44 11.06 27.82
CA ASN A 247 -85.71 12.50 28.08
C ASN A 247 -85.92 13.05 29.53
N SER A 248 -85.39 14.28 29.69
CA SER A 248 -85.69 15.31 30.71
C SER A 248 -85.11 15.15 32.13
N GLY A 249 -84.21 16.06 32.54
CA GLY A 249 -83.59 16.05 33.87
C GLY A 249 -82.43 17.05 34.06
N ASN A 250 -82.68 18.33 33.81
CA ASN A 250 -81.73 19.46 33.96
C ASN A 250 -80.99 19.53 35.33
N GLU A 251 -79.65 19.61 35.32
CA GLU A 251 -78.90 20.63 36.10
C GLU A 251 -77.45 20.86 35.60
N SER A 252 -76.81 21.93 36.10
CA SER A 252 -75.58 22.55 35.59
C SER A 252 -74.29 22.10 36.31
N GLY A 253 -73.12 22.15 35.67
CA GLY A 253 -71.83 21.94 36.38
C GLY A 253 -70.55 21.99 35.51
N ASN A 254 -69.86 23.12 35.57
CA ASN A 254 -68.64 23.52 34.86
C ASN A 254 -67.35 22.68 35.14
N ILE A 255 -66.40 22.74 34.18
CA ILE A 255 -64.91 22.82 34.34
C ILE A 255 -64.07 21.53 34.63
N ASP A 256 -63.20 21.26 33.65
CA ASP A 256 -61.75 20.94 33.62
C ASP A 256 -61.01 20.07 34.67
N ASP A 257 -60.05 19.33 34.08
CA ASP A 257 -58.66 19.09 34.53
C ASP A 257 -58.27 18.26 35.78
N THR A 258 -57.70 17.09 35.46
CA THR A 258 -56.43 16.52 35.98
C THR A 258 -56.36 15.83 37.35
N ALA A 259 -55.24 15.10 37.50
CA ALA A 259 -54.54 14.75 38.74
C ALA A 259 -54.97 13.50 39.57
N ASN A 260 -54.47 12.34 39.09
CA ASN A 260 -53.46 11.53 39.81
C ASN A 260 -53.89 10.71 41.07
N ILE A 261 -52.97 9.86 41.55
CA ILE A 261 -52.98 9.05 42.79
C ILE A 261 -53.93 7.83 42.69
N SER A 262 -53.49 6.57 42.53
CA SER A 262 -52.43 5.77 43.18
C SER A 262 -52.85 5.11 44.52
N THR A 263 -53.15 3.82 44.43
CA THR A 263 -53.16 2.80 45.51
C THR A 263 -52.76 1.48 44.82
N ASP A 264 -51.54 0.99 44.94
CA ASP A 264 -51.04 0.18 46.07
C ASP A 264 -52.06 -0.85 46.62
N SER A 265 -51.75 -2.13 46.41
CA SER A 265 -51.96 -3.18 47.41
C SER A 265 -51.08 -4.40 47.07
N THR A 266 -49.98 -4.53 47.82
CA THR A 266 -49.06 -5.68 47.84
C THR A 266 -49.72 -7.06 48.08
N GLN A 267 -49.03 -8.15 47.69
CA GLN A 267 -48.66 -9.34 48.49
C GLN A 267 -48.34 -10.58 47.59
N ASN A 268 -47.52 -11.56 47.98
CA ASN A 268 -46.30 -11.62 48.82
C ASN A 268 -45.68 -13.04 48.75
N ASN A 269 -44.48 -13.22 49.34
CA ASN A 269 -43.74 -14.47 49.63
C ASN A 269 -42.82 -14.97 48.49
N THR A 270 -41.48 -15.06 48.61
CA THR A 270 -40.50 -15.02 49.73
C THR A 270 -40.23 -16.35 50.45
N GLU A 271 -39.01 -16.87 50.24
CA GLU A 271 -38.20 -17.61 51.23
C GLU A 271 -36.72 -17.20 51.09
N THR A 272 -35.91 -17.57 52.09
CA THR A 272 -35.09 -16.57 52.80
C THR A 272 -33.96 -17.21 53.61
N SER A 273 -32.70 -16.96 53.26
CA SER A 273 -31.53 -17.12 54.16
C SER A 273 -30.29 -16.46 53.51
N THR A 274 -29.58 -15.47 54.07
CA THR A 274 -28.84 -15.37 55.37
C THR A 274 -27.84 -16.52 55.59
N GLY A 275 -26.56 -16.35 55.94
CA GLY A 275 -25.67 -15.19 56.16
C GLY A 275 -24.23 -15.75 56.37
N VAL A 276 -23.21 -15.09 56.94
CA VAL A 276 -23.01 -13.75 57.54
C VAL A 276 -21.53 -13.35 57.25
N THR A 277 -21.01 -12.25 57.82
CA THR A 277 -19.62 -11.74 57.71
C THR A 277 -18.51 -12.70 58.13
N ASP A 278 -17.33 -12.59 57.48
CA ASP A 278 -16.08 -12.39 58.21
C ASP A 278 -15.00 -11.68 57.34
N VAL A 279 -14.01 -11.02 57.97
CA VAL A 279 -12.95 -10.26 57.28
C VAL A 279 -11.59 -10.89 57.53
N VAL A 280 -10.92 -11.36 56.45
CA VAL A 280 -9.55 -11.89 56.52
C VAL A 280 -8.65 -11.16 55.52
N ILE A 281 -7.60 -10.54 56.05
CA ILE A 281 -6.57 -9.84 55.27
C ILE A 281 -5.53 -10.87 54.80
N LEU A 282 -5.24 -10.90 53.49
CA LEU A 282 -4.13 -11.66 52.93
C LEU A 282 -2.84 -10.83 52.93
N PRO A 283 -1.65 -11.44 53.14
CA PRO A 283 -0.40 -10.71 53.35
C PRO A 283 0.16 -10.09 52.07
N ALA A 284 0.80 -8.92 52.22
CA ALA A 284 1.49 -8.25 51.12
C ALA A 284 2.72 -9.03 50.64
N ILE A 285 2.86 -9.18 49.32
CA ILE A 285 4.07 -9.71 48.69
C ILE A 285 5.14 -8.61 48.68
N SER A 286 6.32 -8.91 49.22
CA SER A 286 7.44 -7.96 49.30
C SER A 286 8.22 -7.92 47.99
N ILE A 287 8.26 -6.75 47.34
CA ILE A 287 9.12 -6.48 46.18
C ILE A 287 10.45 -5.90 46.70
N PRO A 288 11.61 -6.57 46.50
CA PRO A 288 12.90 -6.02 46.88
C PRO A 288 13.36 -4.95 45.88
N ASN A 289 13.72 -3.77 46.41
CA ASN A 289 14.26 -2.64 45.63
C ASN A 289 15.62 -2.98 44.99
N PRO A 290 16.00 -2.39 43.83
CA PRO A 290 17.23 -2.76 43.12
C PRO A 290 18.50 -2.34 43.86
N LYS A 291 19.62 -3.04 43.57
CA LYS A 291 20.96 -2.70 44.07
C LYS A 291 21.92 -2.39 42.93
N THR A 292 22.54 -1.21 43.02
CA THR A 292 23.47 -0.66 42.05
C THR A 292 24.87 -1.29 42.16
N ILE A 293 25.38 -1.76 41.02
CA ILE A 293 26.79 -1.86 40.55
C ILE A 293 27.88 -2.34 41.54
N ALA A 294 28.64 -3.36 41.12
CA ALA A 294 30.04 -3.51 41.47
C ALA A 294 30.85 -3.87 40.20
N VAL A 295 31.95 -3.16 39.94
CA VAL A 295 32.83 -3.36 38.77
C VAL A 295 34.02 -4.26 39.16
N LEU A 296 34.38 -5.20 38.28
CA LEU A 296 35.63 -5.96 38.31
C LEU A 296 36.40 -5.75 36.97
N PRO A 297 37.72 -6.01 36.90
CA PRO A 297 38.62 -5.25 36.03
C PRO A 297 39.05 -5.98 34.74
N GLU A 298 39.67 -5.22 33.83
CA GLU A 298 40.30 -5.69 32.60
C GLU A 298 41.34 -6.80 32.84
N ILE A 299 41.31 -7.85 32.00
CA ILE A 299 42.37 -8.86 31.94
C ILE A 299 43.27 -8.58 30.72
N LYS A 300 44.41 -7.94 30.98
CA LYS A 300 45.41 -7.58 29.97
C LYS A 300 46.29 -8.79 29.61
N LEU A 301 45.91 -9.53 28.57
CA LEU A 301 46.67 -10.70 28.12
C LEU A 301 47.87 -10.31 27.25
N THR A 302 49.07 -10.78 27.61
CA THR A 302 50.32 -10.54 26.87
C THR A 302 50.91 -11.88 26.44
N VAL A 303 51.28 -12.05 25.17
CA VAL A 303 51.75 -13.34 24.61
C VAL A 303 53.16 -13.19 24.02
N PRO A 304 54.16 -13.97 24.49
CA PRO A 304 55.50 -14.00 23.91
C PRO A 304 55.60 -14.94 22.69
N ALA A 305 56.71 -14.84 21.94
CA ALA A 305 56.91 -15.50 20.64
C ALA A 305 57.61 -16.89 20.71
N HIS A 306 57.77 -17.50 19.53
CA HIS A 306 58.24 -18.89 19.24
C HIS A 306 57.22 -20.00 19.60
N GLU A 307 56.98 -21.04 18.79
CA GLU A 307 57.70 -21.53 17.58
C GLU A 307 56.81 -21.70 16.32
N GLN A 308 57.46 -21.69 15.15
CA GLN A 308 56.84 -22.01 13.86
C GLN A 308 57.09 -23.49 13.49
N SER A 309 56.02 -24.27 13.26
CA SER A 309 56.14 -25.54 12.51
C SER A 309 54.85 -25.95 11.79
N SER A 310 53.67 -25.73 12.39
CA SER A 310 52.37 -26.16 11.80
C SER A 310 51.77 -25.21 10.74
N ARG A 311 52.42 -24.09 10.44
CA ARG A 311 51.84 -22.96 9.65
C ARG A 311 51.81 -23.16 8.12
N ARG A 312 51.92 -24.39 7.61
CA ARG A 312 51.92 -24.69 6.15
C ARG A 312 50.75 -25.52 5.64
N THR A 313 49.91 -26.09 6.52
CA THR A 313 48.69 -26.83 6.10
C THR A 313 47.40 -26.02 6.32
N ALA A 314 47.45 -24.94 7.10
CA ALA A 314 46.30 -24.11 7.44
C ALA A 314 46.12 -22.84 6.57
N ILE A 315 47.02 -22.58 5.61
CA ILE A 315 46.98 -21.36 4.75
C ILE A 315 46.14 -21.57 3.48
N ALA A 316 45.84 -22.82 3.10
CA ALA A 316 45.01 -23.14 1.93
C ALA A 316 43.49 -23.13 2.21
N ALA A 317 43.05 -22.65 3.38
CA ALA A 317 41.67 -22.71 3.86
C ALA A 317 41.16 -21.38 4.47
N LEU A 318 41.83 -20.26 4.19
CA LEU A 318 41.52 -18.92 4.72
C LEU A 318 41.66 -17.84 3.62
N ILE A 319 41.07 -18.09 2.46
CA ILE A 319 41.07 -17.18 1.28
C ILE A 319 39.64 -16.99 0.71
N ASN A 320 38.63 -17.64 1.29
CA ASN A 320 37.24 -17.62 0.83
C ASN A 320 36.22 -17.08 1.86
N ASP A 321 36.69 -16.50 2.97
CA ASP A 321 35.87 -15.53 3.72
C ASP A 321 36.02 -14.18 3.01
N GLU A 322 34.96 -13.72 2.35
CA GLU A 322 34.93 -12.37 1.79
C GLU A 322 34.88 -11.36 2.95
N ILE A 323 35.79 -10.38 2.93
CA ILE A 323 35.69 -9.24 3.84
C ILE A 323 34.43 -8.47 3.42
N PRO A 324 33.46 -8.23 4.33
CA PRO A 324 32.22 -7.54 3.97
C PRO A 324 32.56 -6.17 3.36
N ALA A 325 32.01 -5.94 2.18
CA ALA A 325 32.43 -4.82 1.35
C ALA A 325 31.99 -3.49 1.98
N GLN A 326 32.95 -2.57 2.17
CA GLN A 326 32.69 -1.33 2.87
C GLN A 326 32.03 -0.28 1.97
N PRO A 327 31.12 0.56 2.50
CA PRO A 327 30.52 1.67 1.76
C PRO A 327 31.60 2.66 1.32
N PHE A 328 31.35 3.38 0.23
CA PHE A 328 32.33 4.29 -0.37
C PHE A 328 31.68 5.47 -1.09
N LEU A 329 32.40 6.59 -1.19
CA LEU A 329 31.91 7.76 -1.92
C LEU A 329 31.96 7.51 -3.42
N GLN A 330 30.81 7.66 -4.10
CA GLN A 330 30.72 7.52 -5.54
C GLN A 330 31.61 8.57 -6.24
N ASN A 331 32.17 8.20 -7.40
CA ASN A 331 33.06 9.04 -8.22
C ASN A 331 34.35 9.53 -7.51
N LYS A 332 34.72 8.97 -6.34
CA LYS A 332 35.93 9.35 -5.58
C LYS A 332 36.82 8.13 -5.28
N ASP A 333 37.76 7.85 -6.18
CA ASP A 333 38.68 6.70 -6.10
C ASP A 333 39.32 6.53 -4.71
N GLY A 334 39.14 5.34 -4.13
CA GLY A 334 39.78 4.92 -2.89
C GLY A 334 39.13 5.41 -1.58
N LYS A 335 38.11 6.27 -1.62
CA LYS A 335 37.43 6.76 -0.39
C LYS A 335 36.40 5.76 0.14
N LYS A 336 36.89 4.74 0.86
CA LYS A 336 36.08 3.64 1.43
C LYS A 336 36.06 3.64 2.97
N GLY A 337 34.95 3.18 3.54
CA GLY A 337 34.74 3.03 4.97
C GLY A 337 34.27 4.31 5.67
N TRP A 338 33.50 4.13 6.76
CA TRP A 338 32.84 5.23 7.47
C TRP A 338 33.81 6.32 7.95
N GLU A 339 34.99 5.97 8.48
CA GLU A 339 36.01 6.95 8.90
C GLU A 339 36.37 7.97 7.79
N VAL A 340 36.41 7.53 6.53
CA VAL A 340 36.72 8.40 5.38
C VAL A 340 35.50 9.20 4.94
N ILE A 341 34.29 8.66 5.10
CA ILE A 341 33.03 9.36 4.83
C ILE A 341 32.83 10.49 5.85
N THR A 342 32.96 10.21 7.16
CA THR A 342 32.91 11.23 8.23
C THR A 342 33.96 12.33 8.02
N SER A 343 35.19 11.96 7.63
CA SER A 343 36.24 12.94 7.32
C SER A 343 35.91 13.83 6.11
N GLU A 344 35.15 13.34 5.13
CA GLU A 344 34.70 14.17 3.99
C GLU A 344 33.57 15.12 4.42
N LEU A 345 32.63 14.64 5.25
CA LEU A 345 31.48 15.41 5.75
C LEU A 345 31.89 16.58 6.67
N ALA A 346 33.04 16.48 7.33
CA ALA A 346 33.63 17.57 8.11
C ALA A 346 34.14 18.74 7.23
N ASP A 347 34.68 18.44 6.04
CA ASP A 347 35.27 19.41 5.09
C ASP A 347 34.30 19.84 3.97
N THR A 348 33.03 19.37 3.99
CA THR A 348 32.06 19.58 2.89
C THR A 348 31.33 20.93 2.98
N GLU A 349 31.17 21.60 1.83
CA GLU A 349 30.49 22.90 1.71
C GLU A 349 28.95 22.78 1.79
N ALA A 350 28.29 23.83 2.28
CA ALA A 350 26.84 23.91 2.38
C ALA A 350 26.17 23.88 0.99
N GLY A 351 25.03 23.19 0.88
CA GLY A 351 24.30 22.91 -0.36
C GLY A 351 24.83 21.70 -1.15
N THR A 352 25.77 20.93 -0.60
CA THR A 352 26.37 19.76 -1.29
C THR A 352 25.57 18.49 -1.04
N THR A 353 25.34 17.71 -2.10
CA THR A 353 24.91 16.30 -2.02
C THR A 353 26.11 15.37 -2.17
N LEU A 354 26.20 14.34 -1.32
CA LEU A 354 27.24 13.30 -1.35
C LEU A 354 26.62 11.92 -1.53
N ALA A 355 26.82 11.32 -2.71
CA ALA A 355 26.44 9.94 -2.99
C ALA A 355 27.45 8.94 -2.38
N VAL A 356 26.92 8.03 -1.57
CA VAL A 356 27.59 6.90 -0.91
C VAL A 356 27.01 5.62 -1.48
N ASP A 357 27.83 4.87 -2.23
CA ASP A 357 27.52 3.48 -2.58
C ASP A 357 27.67 2.64 -1.30
N MET A 358 26.57 2.03 -0.85
CA MET A 358 26.54 1.25 0.38
C MET A 358 27.19 -0.14 0.23
N ASN A 359 27.45 -0.58 -1.01
CA ASN A 359 28.28 -1.74 -1.33
C ASN A 359 27.79 -3.05 -0.67
N GLY A 360 26.46 -3.20 -0.55
CA GLY A 360 25.81 -4.33 0.12
C GLY A 360 25.64 -4.20 1.64
N ALA A 361 26.07 -3.09 2.24
CA ALA A 361 25.67 -2.71 3.59
C ALA A 361 24.30 -1.99 3.58
N SER A 362 23.65 -1.91 4.75
CA SER A 362 22.41 -1.15 4.96
C SER A 362 22.44 -0.30 6.24
N VAL A 363 23.27 -0.69 7.22
CA VAL A 363 23.39 0.00 8.51
C VAL A 363 24.30 1.21 8.40
N VAL A 364 23.75 2.39 8.66
CA VAL A 364 24.47 3.67 8.78
C VAL A 364 24.76 3.96 10.26
N PRO A 365 26.02 4.17 10.66
CA PRO A 365 26.40 4.56 12.03
C PRO A 365 25.79 5.89 12.48
N GLY A 366 25.45 5.97 13.76
CA GLY A 366 24.82 7.16 14.36
C GLY A 366 25.61 8.46 14.20
N ASP A 367 26.95 8.37 14.26
CA ASP A 367 27.88 9.50 14.16
C ASP A 367 27.88 10.18 12.78
N ILE A 368 27.45 9.49 11.72
CA ILE A 368 27.24 10.09 10.39
C ILE A 368 26.14 11.16 10.44
N PHE A 369 25.03 10.87 11.15
CA PHE A 369 23.94 11.82 11.33
C PHE A 369 24.31 12.95 12.30
N GLU A 370 25.15 12.67 13.30
CA GLU A 370 25.66 13.71 14.20
C GLU A 370 26.63 14.67 13.49
N GLU A 371 27.45 14.19 12.56
CA GLU A 371 28.38 15.02 11.77
C GLU A 371 27.66 15.94 10.77
N ILE A 372 26.50 15.55 10.20
CA ILE A 372 25.71 16.44 9.32
C ILE A 372 24.71 17.33 10.07
N ARG A 373 24.47 17.12 11.36
CA ARG A 373 23.44 17.79 12.16
C ARG A 373 23.43 19.32 12.00
N GLY A 374 22.31 19.86 11.50
CA GLY A 374 22.11 21.29 11.29
C GLY A 374 22.96 21.90 10.17
N LYS A 375 23.77 21.11 9.45
CA LYS A 375 24.46 21.54 8.23
C LYS A 375 23.54 21.35 7.04
N ASP A 376 23.68 22.22 6.05
CA ASP A 376 23.04 22.04 4.74
C ASP A 376 23.86 21.05 3.89
N ILE A 377 23.80 19.77 4.22
CA ILE A 377 24.47 18.69 3.49
C ILE A 377 23.48 17.55 3.33
N THR A 378 23.30 17.07 2.10
CA THR A 378 22.51 15.86 1.81
C THR A 378 23.44 14.67 1.61
N ILE A 379 23.17 13.55 2.27
CA ILE A 379 23.80 12.27 1.93
C ILE A 379 22.78 11.43 1.15
N GLU A 380 23.21 10.89 0.00
CA GLU A 380 22.49 9.92 -0.81
C GLU A 380 23.11 8.53 -0.56
N PHE A 381 22.43 7.66 0.19
CA PHE A 381 22.84 6.28 0.42
C PHE A 381 22.22 5.38 -0.66
N ASP A 382 23.03 4.91 -1.60
CA ASP A 382 22.63 3.99 -2.66
C ASP A 382 22.82 2.54 -2.18
N LEU A 383 21.71 1.82 -1.98
CA LEU A 383 21.69 0.42 -1.55
C LEU A 383 21.68 -0.55 -2.75
N GLY A 384 21.74 -0.03 -3.97
CA GLY A 384 21.57 -0.78 -5.21
C GLY A 384 20.11 -1.04 -5.56
N ASN A 385 19.89 -1.66 -6.73
CA ASN A 385 18.56 -2.01 -7.27
C ASN A 385 17.55 -0.84 -7.39
N GLY A 386 18.02 0.41 -7.40
CA GLY A 386 17.17 1.60 -7.43
C GLY A 386 16.66 2.07 -6.06
N ILE A 387 17.13 1.47 -4.96
CA ILE A 387 16.82 1.89 -3.58
C ILE A 387 17.84 2.93 -3.14
N ILE A 388 17.43 4.19 -3.03
CA ILE A 388 18.29 5.30 -2.60
C ILE A 388 17.63 6.05 -1.45
N TRP A 389 18.33 6.22 -0.33
CA TRP A 389 17.88 7.05 0.79
C TRP A 389 18.60 8.39 0.82
N LYS A 390 17.86 9.48 0.97
CA LYS A 390 18.38 10.85 1.08
C LYS A 390 18.13 11.39 2.47
N VAL A 391 19.16 11.89 3.14
CA VAL A 391 19.05 12.57 4.45
C VAL A 391 19.78 13.90 4.38
N ASN A 392 19.06 15.00 4.59
CA ASN A 392 19.66 16.33 4.69
C ASN A 392 19.87 16.72 6.17
N GLY A 393 21.07 17.19 6.50
CA GLY A 393 21.49 17.54 7.85
C GLY A 393 20.58 18.55 8.57
N GLN A 394 19.84 19.40 7.86
CA GLN A 394 18.90 20.36 8.45
C GLN A 394 17.68 19.67 9.11
N SER A 395 17.30 18.45 8.69
CA SER A 395 16.18 17.72 9.30
C SER A 395 16.56 17.02 10.62
N VAL A 396 17.86 16.94 10.95
CA VAL A 396 18.39 16.21 12.10
C VAL A 396 18.19 16.98 13.41
N GLN A 397 17.15 16.61 14.18
CA GLN A 397 16.70 17.36 15.37
C GLN A 397 17.05 16.69 16.72
N THR A 398 17.39 15.40 16.75
CA THR A 398 17.52 14.61 17.99
C THR A 398 18.98 14.25 18.31
N ASP A 399 19.46 14.46 19.55
CA ASP A 399 20.82 14.11 19.99
C ASP A 399 20.98 12.61 20.28
N ASN A 400 22.17 12.03 20.06
CA ASN A 400 22.49 10.61 20.28
C ASN A 400 21.67 9.66 19.38
N ILE A 401 21.67 9.93 18.08
CA ILE A 401 21.03 9.05 17.09
C ILE A 401 21.77 7.71 17.07
N GLY A 402 21.00 6.62 17.11
CA GLY A 402 21.55 5.26 17.02
C GLY A 402 22.00 4.89 15.60
N ASN A 403 22.58 3.71 15.44
CA ASN A 403 22.78 3.17 14.10
C ASN A 403 21.40 2.86 13.49
N ILE A 404 21.17 3.31 12.26
CA ILE A 404 19.91 3.12 11.52
C ILE A 404 20.14 2.06 10.45
N ASP A 405 19.21 1.09 10.33
CA ASP A 405 19.23 0.10 9.25
C ASP A 405 18.27 0.51 8.12
N PHE A 406 18.84 0.98 7.01
CA PHE A 406 18.06 1.45 5.86
C PHE A 406 17.61 0.32 4.91
N ALA A 407 17.81 -0.95 5.26
CA ALA A 407 17.37 -2.06 4.41
C ALA A 407 15.85 -2.01 4.16
N VAL A 408 15.49 -1.83 2.89
CA VAL A 408 14.11 -1.83 2.40
C VAL A 408 13.77 -3.22 1.86
N LYS A 409 12.66 -3.77 2.34
CA LYS A 409 11.97 -4.92 1.75
C LYS A 409 10.77 -4.40 0.96
N PHE A 410 10.72 -4.67 -0.34
CA PHE A 410 9.77 -4.01 -1.25
C PHE A 410 8.94 -5.03 -2.03
N GLY A 411 7.63 -4.75 -2.15
CA GLY A 411 6.65 -5.59 -2.83
C GLY A 411 6.44 -6.94 -2.16
N GLU A 412 7.31 -7.89 -2.46
CA GLU A 412 7.15 -9.33 -2.20
C GLU A 412 8.20 -9.85 -1.22
N ASP A 413 9.33 -9.15 -1.11
CA ASP A 413 10.27 -9.34 -0.01
C ASP A 413 9.77 -8.67 1.28
N ALA A 414 8.71 -7.84 1.20
CA ALA A 414 8.01 -7.21 2.32
C ALA A 414 7.41 -8.24 3.29
N ASN A 415 7.13 -7.83 4.52
CA ASN A 415 6.54 -8.68 5.54
C ASN A 415 5.01 -8.73 5.39
N ASP A 416 4.40 -9.89 5.64
CA ASP A 416 2.93 -10.08 5.67
C ASP A 416 2.26 -9.49 6.95
N THR A 417 2.83 -8.44 7.53
CA THR A 417 2.39 -7.86 8.82
C THR A 417 1.06 -7.10 8.68
N ILE A 418 0.85 -6.40 7.56
CA ILE A 418 -0.39 -5.66 7.28
C ILE A 418 -1.47 -6.65 6.82
N PRO A 419 -2.62 -6.80 7.51
CA PRO A 419 -3.62 -7.76 7.12
C PRO A 419 -4.24 -7.44 5.76
N VAL A 420 -4.23 -8.41 4.84
CA VAL A 420 -4.75 -8.29 3.45
C VAL A 420 -6.16 -7.70 3.39
N LYS A 421 -7.02 -7.99 4.39
CA LYS A 421 -8.38 -7.43 4.47
C LYS A 421 -8.38 -5.91 4.70
N VAL A 422 -7.45 -5.36 5.49
CA VAL A 422 -7.31 -3.92 5.72
C VAL A 422 -6.89 -3.22 4.43
N ILE A 423 -5.90 -3.78 3.73
CA ILE A 423 -5.46 -3.28 2.42
C ILE A 423 -6.62 -3.31 1.43
N ASN A 424 -7.25 -4.47 1.19
CA ASN A 424 -8.30 -4.62 0.19
C ASN A 424 -9.54 -3.75 0.47
N ASN A 425 -9.92 -3.57 1.74
CA ASN A 425 -11.01 -2.66 2.13
C ASN A 425 -10.72 -1.20 1.77
N PHE A 426 -9.44 -0.81 1.77
CA PHE A 426 -8.98 0.56 1.53
C PHE A 426 -8.68 0.82 0.05
N THR A 427 -7.93 -0.08 -0.61
CA THR A 427 -7.50 0.07 -2.00
C THR A 427 -8.62 -0.20 -3.00
N GLY A 428 -9.48 -1.18 -2.72
CA GLY A 428 -10.53 -1.63 -3.65
C GLY A 428 -9.92 -2.27 -4.90
N GLU A 429 -10.12 -1.64 -6.06
CA GLU A 429 -9.54 -2.08 -7.34
C GLU A 429 -8.18 -1.43 -7.66
N ARG A 430 -7.65 -0.57 -6.77
CA ARG A 430 -6.37 0.13 -6.98
C ARG A 430 -5.16 -0.79 -6.88
N MET A 431 -4.15 -0.50 -7.71
CA MET A 431 -2.82 -1.09 -7.59
C MET A 431 -2.15 -0.64 -6.29
N TYR A 432 -1.52 -1.57 -5.57
CA TYR A 432 -0.75 -1.29 -4.37
C TYR A 432 0.54 -2.11 -4.32
N THR A 433 1.47 -1.74 -3.43
CA THR A 433 2.74 -2.43 -3.19
C THR A 433 3.15 -2.26 -1.73
N ASN A 434 3.45 -3.35 -1.03
CA ASN A 434 3.88 -3.29 0.38
C ASN A 434 5.36 -2.91 0.50
N LEU A 435 5.71 -2.30 1.63
CA LEU A 435 7.06 -1.85 1.94
C LEU A 435 7.33 -2.03 3.43
N SER A 436 8.39 -2.77 3.78
CA SER A 436 8.81 -2.98 5.16
C SER A 436 10.23 -2.46 5.34
N LEU A 437 10.47 -1.72 6.43
CA LEU A 437 11.80 -1.22 6.79
C LEU A 437 12.41 -2.11 7.88
N ALA A 438 13.73 -2.35 7.81
CA ALA A 438 14.42 -3.25 8.74
C ALA A 438 14.67 -2.64 10.14
N TYR A 439 14.68 -1.31 10.22
CA TYR A 439 14.68 -0.57 11.48
C TYR A 439 13.26 -0.51 12.07
N ASP A 440 13.15 -0.25 13.37
CA ASP A 440 11.88 -0.08 14.10
C ASP A 440 11.96 1.21 14.94
N GLY A 441 10.93 2.06 14.83
CA GLY A 441 10.82 3.31 15.56
C GLY A 441 11.20 4.58 14.77
N PRO A 442 11.19 5.75 15.42
CA PRO A 442 11.46 7.05 14.79
C PRO A 442 12.94 7.23 14.43
N PHE A 443 13.22 7.82 13.27
CA PHE A 443 14.58 8.17 12.85
C PHE A 443 15.16 9.38 13.61
N GLY A 444 14.30 10.33 14.00
CA GLY A 444 14.74 11.62 14.58
C GLY A 444 15.21 12.65 13.56
N PHE A 445 14.97 12.37 12.28
CA PHE A 445 15.21 13.21 11.10
C PHE A 445 14.23 12.80 9.98
N ASP A 446 14.10 13.64 8.96
CA ASP A 446 13.36 13.30 7.73
C ASP A 446 14.30 12.61 6.73
N ALA A 447 13.87 11.45 6.24
CA ALA A 447 14.58 10.62 5.27
C ALA A 447 13.70 10.39 4.03
N VAL A 448 14.21 10.72 2.84
CA VAL A 448 13.48 10.56 1.58
C VAL A 448 13.96 9.29 0.89
N LEU A 449 13.07 8.33 0.68
CA LEU A 449 13.35 7.10 -0.04
C LEU A 449 12.94 7.25 -1.50
N THR A 450 13.86 6.95 -2.42
CA THR A 450 13.57 6.66 -3.83
C THR A 450 13.23 5.18 -3.97
N VAL A 451 12.07 4.86 -4.56
CA VAL A 451 11.70 3.51 -5.02
C VAL A 451 11.21 3.56 -6.46
N ASN A 452 11.41 2.48 -7.22
CA ASN A 452 10.85 2.35 -8.56
C ASN A 452 9.46 1.69 -8.50
N MET A 453 8.42 2.44 -8.88
CA MET A 453 7.04 1.96 -9.07
C MET A 453 6.77 1.45 -10.49
N GLY A 454 7.77 1.47 -11.38
CA GLY A 454 7.66 1.13 -12.80
C GLY A 454 7.14 2.30 -13.65
N SER A 455 7.77 2.50 -14.82
CA SER A 455 7.45 3.58 -15.77
C SER A 455 6.02 3.54 -16.31
N ASP A 456 5.35 2.39 -16.25
CA ASP A 456 3.93 2.25 -16.62
C ASP A 456 3.00 3.09 -15.72
N ASN A 457 3.47 3.53 -14.55
CA ASN A 457 2.76 4.40 -13.61
C ASN A 457 3.17 5.89 -13.71
N THR A 458 3.96 6.30 -14.72
CA THR A 458 4.41 7.70 -14.90
C THR A 458 3.24 8.69 -14.83
N GLY A 459 3.36 9.76 -14.03
CA GLY A 459 2.33 10.77 -13.84
C GLY A 459 1.13 10.32 -12.98
N LEU A 460 1.23 9.17 -12.32
CA LEU A 460 0.33 8.76 -11.23
C LEU A 460 0.99 9.05 -9.87
N PHE A 461 0.19 9.13 -8.82
CA PHE A 461 0.65 9.37 -7.46
C PHE A 461 0.79 8.06 -6.68
N ALA A 462 1.98 7.84 -6.14
CA ALA A 462 2.26 6.82 -5.15
C ALA A 462 1.93 7.39 -3.75
N ASN A 463 0.83 6.94 -3.16
CA ASN A 463 0.33 7.39 -1.88
C ASN A 463 0.80 6.42 -0.78
N LEU A 464 1.62 6.90 0.16
CA LEU A 464 2.21 6.12 1.24
C LEU A 464 1.26 6.06 2.45
N PHE A 465 1.00 4.86 2.95
CA PHE A 465 0.21 4.60 4.14
C PHE A 465 0.98 3.79 5.19
N TYR A 466 0.94 4.24 6.43
CA TYR A 466 1.35 3.50 7.62
C TYR A 466 0.22 2.57 8.08
N TYR A 467 0.53 1.37 8.56
CA TYR A 467 -0.44 0.51 9.24
C TYR A 467 -0.36 0.65 10.76
N ASN A 468 -1.37 1.26 11.36
CA ASN A 468 -1.45 1.43 12.80
C ASN A 468 -2.06 0.19 13.46
N GLU A 469 -1.22 -0.68 14.04
CA GLU A 469 -1.67 -1.90 14.75
C GLU A 469 -2.65 -1.62 15.90
N GLY A 470 -2.63 -0.42 16.48
CA GLY A 470 -3.48 -0.01 17.59
C GLY A 470 -4.92 0.33 17.19
N THR A 471 -5.14 0.75 15.94
CA THR A 471 -6.49 1.00 15.37
C THR A 471 -6.93 -0.11 14.42
N GLY A 472 -5.99 -0.78 13.75
CA GLY A 472 -6.25 -1.71 12.66
C GLY A 472 -6.51 -1.03 11.31
N GLU A 473 -6.13 0.25 11.17
CA GLU A 473 -6.42 1.09 10.00
C GLU A 473 -5.13 1.55 9.28
N LEU A 474 -5.29 2.02 8.04
CA LEU A 474 -4.22 2.62 7.24
C LEU A 474 -4.27 4.15 7.36
N GLU A 475 -3.15 4.75 7.77
CA GLU A 475 -3.00 6.19 7.99
C GLU A 475 -2.14 6.80 6.87
N PHE A 476 -2.64 7.81 6.16
CA PHE A 476 -1.91 8.48 5.09
C PHE A 476 -0.72 9.28 5.64
N ILE A 477 0.45 9.12 5.01
CA ILE A 477 1.70 9.78 5.44
C ILE A 477 2.13 10.86 4.43
N CYS A 478 2.28 10.50 3.17
CA CYS A 478 2.66 11.42 2.10
C CYS A 478 2.31 10.82 0.72
N ALA A 479 2.49 11.61 -0.34
CA ALA A 479 2.44 11.11 -1.71
C ALA A 479 3.55 11.72 -2.56
N GLY A 480 4.03 10.97 -3.55
CA GLY A 480 4.92 11.46 -4.61
C GLY A 480 4.37 11.13 -5.99
N GLU A 481 4.68 11.94 -6.99
CA GLU A 481 4.36 11.67 -8.40
C GLU A 481 5.45 10.76 -8.99
N VAL A 482 5.06 9.73 -9.75
CA VAL A 482 5.98 8.79 -10.39
C VAL A 482 6.59 9.42 -11.65
N GLY A 483 7.91 9.53 -11.71
CA GLY A 483 8.67 10.09 -12.83
C GLY A 483 8.74 9.20 -14.06
N GLU A 484 9.28 9.73 -15.17
CA GLU A 484 9.40 9.03 -16.47
C GLU A 484 10.28 7.76 -16.41
N ASP A 485 11.20 7.68 -15.45
CA ASP A 485 12.03 6.50 -15.15
C ASP A 485 11.33 5.47 -14.24
N GLY A 486 10.09 5.76 -13.82
CA GLY A 486 9.32 4.97 -12.87
C GLY A 486 9.69 5.20 -11.40
N ASN A 487 10.61 6.12 -11.08
CA ASN A 487 10.99 6.40 -9.70
C ASN A 487 10.01 7.35 -9.02
N VAL A 488 9.86 7.22 -7.71
CA VAL A 488 9.15 8.17 -6.84
C VAL A 488 9.94 8.39 -5.55
N GLU A 489 9.93 9.64 -5.08
CA GLU A 489 10.48 10.02 -3.77
C GLU A 489 9.35 10.08 -2.72
N LEU A 490 9.54 9.40 -1.59
CA LEU A 490 8.60 9.33 -0.48
C LEU A 490 9.31 9.64 0.85
N THR A 491 8.71 10.47 1.70
CA THR A 491 9.35 10.96 2.94
C THR A 491 8.90 10.15 4.16
N PHE A 492 9.89 9.73 4.97
CA PHE A 492 9.72 8.96 6.19
C PHE A 492 10.44 9.66 7.36
N ASN A 493 9.79 9.69 8.53
CA ASN A 493 10.39 10.11 9.81
C ASN A 493 10.47 8.94 10.82
N HIS A 494 10.05 7.75 10.39
CA HIS A 494 9.86 6.54 11.19
C HIS A 494 10.09 5.31 10.31
N ALA A 495 10.55 4.20 10.90
CA ALA A 495 10.66 2.91 10.26
C ALA A 495 9.58 1.95 10.77
N SER A 496 8.86 1.30 9.84
CA SER A 496 7.75 0.41 10.15
C SER A 496 7.28 -0.35 8.90
N GLU A 497 6.06 -0.87 8.96
CA GLU A 497 5.31 -1.51 7.89
C GLU A 497 4.41 -0.50 7.15
N TYR A 498 4.49 -0.49 5.83
CA TYR A 498 3.77 0.44 4.96
C TYR A 498 3.13 -0.26 3.76
N THR A 499 2.12 0.38 3.19
CA THR A 499 1.65 0.06 1.83
C THR A 499 1.57 1.33 0.99
N ILE A 500 1.93 1.22 -0.28
CA ILE A 500 1.92 2.31 -1.27
C ILE A 500 0.80 2.03 -2.25
N VAL A 501 -0.11 2.99 -2.44
CA VAL A 501 -1.28 2.86 -3.32
C VAL A 501 -1.14 3.82 -4.50
N ILE A 502 -1.21 3.29 -5.72
CA ILE A 502 -1.19 4.09 -6.95
C ILE A 502 -2.60 4.61 -7.25
N ASP A 503 -2.73 5.92 -7.44
CA ASP A 503 -3.96 6.57 -7.95
C ASP A 503 -3.59 7.75 -8.87
N SER A 504 -4.58 8.22 -9.63
CA SER A 504 -4.55 9.38 -10.53
C SER A 504 -4.40 10.75 -9.86
N GLN A 505 -4.51 10.81 -8.54
CA GLN A 505 -4.36 12.03 -7.72
C GLN A 505 -3.80 11.68 -6.34
N SER A 506 -3.25 12.65 -5.62
CA SER A 506 -2.86 12.41 -4.23
C SER A 506 -4.08 12.33 -3.31
N MET A 507 -3.96 11.60 -2.20
CA MET A 507 -5.06 11.48 -1.23
C MET A 507 -5.29 12.78 -0.44
N GLU A 508 -4.27 13.63 -0.34
CA GLU A 508 -4.42 15.01 0.16
C GLU A 508 -5.29 15.87 -0.80
N GLN A 509 -5.07 15.75 -2.11
CA GLN A 509 -5.92 16.39 -3.12
C GLN A 509 -7.36 15.83 -3.06
N ALA A 510 -7.52 14.51 -2.97
CA ALA A 510 -8.84 13.87 -2.84
C ALA A 510 -9.62 14.31 -1.58
N ALA A 511 -8.91 14.52 -0.47
CA ALA A 511 -9.50 15.06 0.75
C ALA A 511 -9.87 16.56 0.62
N ALA A 512 -9.09 17.34 -0.12
CA ALA A 512 -9.41 18.74 -0.39
C ALA A 512 -10.64 18.88 -1.32
N ASP A 513 -10.69 18.14 -2.43
CA ASP A 513 -11.78 18.20 -3.40
C ASP A 513 -13.12 17.78 -2.77
N THR A 514 -13.12 16.75 -1.93
CA THR A 514 -14.34 16.30 -1.22
C THR A 514 -14.84 17.30 -0.16
N VAL A 515 -14.00 18.23 0.32
CA VAL A 515 -14.48 19.38 1.12
C VAL A 515 -15.13 20.43 0.21
N LEU A 516 -14.54 20.72 -0.95
CA LEU A 516 -15.04 21.72 -1.90
C LEU A 516 -16.39 21.34 -2.53
N GLU A 517 -16.64 20.05 -2.81
CA GLU A 517 -17.95 19.59 -3.28
C GLU A 517 -19.05 19.83 -2.24
N ASN A 518 -18.75 19.68 -0.94
CA ASN A 518 -19.73 19.83 0.15
C ASN A 518 -20.08 21.29 0.48
N GLU A 519 -19.25 22.28 0.15
CA GLU A 519 -19.62 23.70 0.28
C GLU A 519 -20.48 24.22 -0.90
N SER A 520 -20.72 23.40 -1.95
CA SER A 520 -21.43 23.82 -3.16
C SER A 520 -22.97 23.73 -3.10
N ASP A 521 -23.55 23.17 -2.03
CA ASP A 521 -25.00 22.93 -1.87
C ASP A 521 -25.66 23.76 -0.74
N ASP A 522 -25.44 25.09 -0.73
CA ASP A 522 -26.40 26.04 -0.14
C ASP A 522 -27.13 26.84 -1.23
N SER A 523 -28.46 26.77 -1.20
CA SER A 523 -29.33 27.24 -2.27
C SER A 523 -29.92 28.62 -1.98
N THR A 524 -29.42 29.66 -2.68
CA THR A 524 -30.15 30.93 -2.82
C THR A 524 -30.47 31.27 -4.29
N PRO A 525 -31.63 31.91 -4.57
CA PRO A 525 -32.30 31.74 -5.86
C PRO A 525 -31.86 32.73 -6.95
N ALA A 526 -32.00 32.28 -8.20
CA ALA A 526 -31.73 33.08 -9.39
C ALA A 526 -32.69 34.28 -9.56
N THR A 527 -32.15 35.37 -10.12
CA THR A 527 -32.90 36.47 -10.75
C THR A 527 -32.22 36.89 -12.05
N ASP A 528 -32.97 36.99 -13.15
CA ASP A 528 -32.48 37.43 -14.47
C ASP A 528 -32.01 38.91 -14.48
N GLY A 529 -31.05 39.28 -15.35
CA GLY A 529 -30.68 40.71 -15.43
C GLY A 529 -29.55 41.24 -16.34
N VAL A 530 -29.45 40.81 -17.61
CA VAL A 530 -28.89 41.61 -18.76
C VAL A 530 -27.40 42.00 -18.79
N ASP A 531 -26.80 41.74 -19.96
CA ASP A 531 -25.62 42.32 -20.64
C ASP A 531 -24.99 43.64 -20.11
N ASP A 532 -23.64 43.68 -20.05
CA ASP A 532 -22.83 44.49 -21.00
C ASP A 532 -21.37 43.95 -21.09
N ILE A 533 -20.51 44.60 -21.89
CA ILE A 533 -19.28 44.05 -22.49
C ILE A 533 -17.98 44.66 -21.89
N ASP A 534 -16.90 43.86 -21.82
CA ASP A 534 -15.57 44.14 -22.45
C ASP A 534 -14.28 43.84 -21.61
N GLN A 535 -13.20 43.57 -22.36
CA GLN A 535 -11.75 43.72 -22.04
C GLN A 535 -11.09 42.95 -20.87
N SER A 536 -10.48 41.82 -21.23
CA SER A 536 -9.00 41.66 -21.28
C SER A 536 -8.14 42.17 -20.10
N VAL A 537 -7.72 41.25 -19.22
CA VAL A 537 -6.42 41.32 -18.53
C VAL A 537 -5.79 39.93 -18.43
N THR A 538 -4.48 39.83 -18.71
CA THR A 538 -3.66 38.63 -18.47
C THR A 538 -2.65 38.85 -17.33
N PRO A 539 -2.57 37.96 -16.33
CA PRO A 539 -1.33 37.63 -15.64
C PRO A 539 -0.69 36.41 -16.34
N THR A 540 0.53 36.43 -16.89
CA THR A 540 1.82 36.82 -16.27
C THR A 540 2.16 35.92 -15.10
N THR A 541 3.11 35.02 -15.33
CA THR A 541 3.75 34.13 -14.35
C THR A 541 4.28 34.90 -13.14
N VAL A 542 3.99 34.40 -11.93
CA VAL A 542 4.67 34.83 -10.71
C VAL A 542 5.52 33.66 -10.20
N ASN A 543 6.81 33.91 -10.01
CA ASN A 543 7.72 32.99 -9.33
C ASN A 543 7.81 33.46 -7.86
N GLU A 544 7.22 32.71 -6.93
CA GLU A 544 7.34 32.99 -5.50
C GLU A 544 8.07 31.86 -4.77
N SER A 545 9.39 32.05 -4.60
CA SER A 545 10.16 31.34 -3.59
C SER A 545 9.85 31.92 -2.21
N SER A 546 9.02 31.23 -1.41
CA SER A 546 8.64 31.67 -0.05
C SER A 546 8.92 30.60 1.02
N THR A 547 10.20 30.44 1.38
CA THR A 547 10.58 29.70 2.59
C THR A 547 10.19 30.49 3.85
N SER A 548 9.18 30.00 4.58
CA SER A 548 8.85 30.53 5.92
C SER A 548 8.39 29.43 6.89
N TYR A 549 9.28 29.01 7.78
CA TYR A 549 8.98 28.07 8.85
C TYR A 549 8.07 28.69 9.92
N THR A 550 6.85 28.16 10.07
CA THR A 550 6.07 28.28 11.32
C THR A 550 5.31 26.98 11.59
N TRP A 551 6.01 25.95 12.08
CA TRP A 551 5.37 24.75 12.62
C TRP A 551 4.68 25.09 13.96
N VAL A 552 3.36 25.04 13.99
CA VAL A 552 2.58 25.05 15.23
C VAL A 552 2.06 23.64 15.47
N ILE A 553 2.63 22.96 16.45
CA ILE A 553 2.25 21.58 16.80
C ILE A 553 0.81 21.57 17.31
N PHE A 554 -0.08 20.92 16.56
CA PHE A 554 -1.32 20.37 17.10
C PHE A 554 -1.40 18.88 16.79
N LEU A 555 -1.23 18.06 17.84
CA LEU A 555 -1.64 16.67 17.83
C LEU A 555 -3.18 16.61 17.79
N ALA A 556 -3.72 16.68 16.58
CA ALA A 556 -5.12 16.38 16.28
C ALA A 556 -5.17 15.06 15.51
N VAL A 557 -5.42 13.96 16.22
CA VAL A 557 -5.66 12.64 15.59
C VAL A 557 -7.02 12.70 14.91
N ALA A 558 -7.04 13.15 13.66
CA ALA A 558 -8.17 13.08 12.76
C ALA A 558 -8.06 11.77 11.96
N ALA A 559 -8.63 10.69 12.50
CA ALA A 559 -8.81 9.44 11.76
C ALA A 559 -9.85 9.66 10.66
N ILE A 560 -9.41 10.05 9.46
CA ILE A 560 -10.27 10.24 8.29
C ILE A 560 -10.40 8.90 7.56
N ALA A 561 -11.38 8.10 8.00
CA ALA A 561 -11.77 6.88 7.30
C ALA A 561 -12.47 7.22 5.96
N VAL A 562 -11.68 7.38 4.89
CA VAL A 562 -12.19 7.66 3.54
C VAL A 562 -12.89 6.41 2.98
N VAL A 563 -14.22 6.39 3.04
CA VAL A 563 -15.03 5.32 2.43
C VAL A 563 -14.96 5.43 0.91
N GLY A 564 -14.48 4.38 0.24
CA GLY A 564 -14.31 4.37 -1.22
C GLY A 564 -15.63 4.56 -1.99
N ILE A 565 -15.80 5.70 -2.64
CA ILE A 565 -17.00 6.03 -3.44
C ILE A 565 -16.88 5.44 -4.85
N VAL A 566 -17.67 4.41 -5.15
CA VAL A 566 -17.72 3.75 -6.46
C VAL A 566 -18.67 4.49 -7.42
N LEU A 567 -18.14 5.42 -8.22
CA LEU A 567 -18.91 6.16 -9.22
C LEU A 567 -19.07 5.39 -10.55
N ILE A 568 -20.12 4.55 -10.65
CA ILE A 568 -20.48 3.86 -11.89
C ILE A 568 -21.07 4.87 -12.91
N ILE A 569 -20.23 5.36 -13.84
CA ILE A 569 -20.64 6.25 -14.94
C ILE A 569 -21.47 5.49 -15.99
N LYS A 570 -22.76 5.31 -15.71
CA LYS A 570 -23.70 4.60 -16.61
C LYS A 570 -24.20 5.49 -17.77
N ARG A 571 -23.31 5.87 -18.69
CA ARG A 571 -23.66 6.67 -19.88
C ARG A 571 -23.58 5.88 -21.21
N ARG A 572 -24.72 5.31 -21.63
CA ARG A 572 -25.33 5.35 -23.00
C ARG A 572 -26.12 4.08 -23.35
N LYS A 573 -27.43 4.23 -23.62
CA LYS A 573 -28.07 3.85 -24.90
C LYS A 573 -29.54 4.29 -24.97
N LYS A 574 -29.77 5.25 -25.87
CA LYS A 574 -31.06 5.89 -26.24
C LYS A 574 -31.71 6.71 -25.13
#